data_AF-A0A0F2GXB9-F1
#
_entry.id   AF-A0A0F2GXB9-F1
#
_cell.length_a   1.000
_cell.length_b   1.000
_cell.length_c   1.000
_cell.angle_alpha   90.00
_cell.angle_beta   90.00
_cell.angle_gamma   90.00
#
_symmetry.space_group_name_H-M   'P 1'
#
loop_
_entity.id
_entity.type
_entity.pdbx_description
1 polymer ?
#
loop_
_entity_poly.entity_id
_entity_poly.type
_entity_poly.pdbx_seq_one_letter_code
_entity_poly.pdbx_strand_id
1 'polypeptide(L)'
;MNTKKPMSLTSRVILGMVAGILTGFAIRTLFADNGFVDAYIVNGLFEVGGQIFVASLKMLVVPLVFVSLVCGTSSLKDLSTLGRMGGKTLAFYIATTAIAITLALTMGTLFQPGAGADLTAASSFKSAEAPSLGQVIIDMFPTNPISAMAEGKTLQVIVFAVLFGVAISAAGKPGERIAAFFSDLNEVIMKLVAILMNLAPYGVFFLMAKLFTGLGLSAIVNLAEYFVVLAGTLLLHGLVTYSLMLKGFTGLSPITFLRKMEDAIMFAFSTASSNATIPVTMETAKHRMGVDNRISSFTVPLGATVNMDGTAIMQGVATAFIAQAFNIDLSMGDYMMVIMTATLASIGTAGVPGVGLVMLAMVLNQVGLPLEGIALIMGVDRLLDMIRTAVNITGDSAVTVIVAKSEGALDEARFNDPMAGVAEEEVHLKRADA
;
A
#
# COMPACT_ATOMS: atom_id res chain seq x y z
N MET A 1 -1.60 -21.77 38.18
CA MET A 1 -1.45 -20.49 37.45
C MET A 1 -1.27 -20.82 35.97
N ASN A 2 -2.36 -20.78 35.20
CA ASN A 2 -2.31 -21.00 33.75
C ASN A 2 -2.28 -19.62 33.09
N THR A 3 -1.11 -18.97 33.10
CA THR A 3 -0.93 -17.67 32.45
C THR A 3 -0.84 -17.91 30.95
N LYS A 4 -2.00 -18.06 30.28
CA LYS A 4 -2.06 -17.99 28.82
C LYS A 4 -1.51 -16.63 28.42
N LYS A 5 -0.33 -16.63 27.81
CA LYS A 5 0.30 -15.46 27.22
C LYS A 5 -0.74 -14.80 26.28
N PRO A 6 -0.98 -13.48 26.36
CA PRO A 6 -1.91 -12.83 25.44
C PRO A 6 -1.46 -13.10 23.99
N MET A 7 -2.42 -13.39 23.11
CA MET A 7 -2.13 -13.62 21.69
C MET A 7 -1.48 -12.38 21.08
N SER A 8 -0.46 -12.57 20.22
CA SER A 8 0.15 -11.47 19.48
C SER A 8 -0.88 -10.75 18.61
N LEU A 9 -0.64 -9.48 18.31
CA LEU A 9 -1.47 -8.68 17.42
C LEU A 9 -1.71 -9.40 16.08
N THR A 10 -0.65 -9.96 15.51
CA THR A 10 -0.72 -10.76 14.28
C THR A 10 -1.65 -11.94 14.37
N SER A 11 -1.53 -12.71 15.45
CA SER A 11 -2.38 -13.88 15.64
C SER A 11 -3.84 -13.48 15.73
N ARG A 12 -4.14 -12.32 16.33
CA ARG A 12 -5.50 -11.78 16.41
C ARG A 12 -5.99 -11.31 15.04
N VAL A 13 -5.16 -10.62 14.26
CA VAL A 13 -5.50 -10.15 12.90
C VAL A 13 -5.74 -11.33 11.97
N ILE A 14 -4.88 -12.34 11.97
CA ILE A 14 -5.04 -13.57 11.17
C ILE A 14 -6.32 -14.30 11.59
N LEU A 15 -6.58 -14.44 12.89
CA LEU A 15 -7.81 -15.07 13.37
C LEU A 15 -9.05 -14.31 12.90
N GLY A 16 -9.05 -12.98 13.00
CA GLY A 16 -10.13 -12.12 12.51
C GLY A 16 -10.36 -12.27 11.01
N MET A 17 -9.28 -12.32 10.24
CA MET A 17 -9.32 -12.54 8.79
C MET A 17 -9.93 -13.89 8.43
N VAL A 18 -9.40 -14.99 8.99
CA VAL A 18 -9.89 -16.34 8.72
C VAL A 18 -11.35 -16.49 9.15
N ALA A 19 -11.71 -15.99 10.33
CA ALA A 19 -13.09 -16.01 10.81
C ALA A 19 -14.02 -15.21 9.88
N GLY A 20 -13.56 -14.05 9.37
CA GLY A 20 -14.32 -13.23 8.43
C GLY A 20 -14.55 -13.95 7.10
N ILE A 21 -13.50 -14.53 6.52
CA ILE A 21 -13.57 -15.31 5.27
C ILE A 21 -14.57 -16.46 5.41
N LEU A 22 -14.44 -17.26 6.48
CA LEU A 22 -15.34 -18.40 6.72
C LEU A 22 -16.78 -17.94 6.92
N THR A 23 -17.00 -16.85 7.65
CA THR A 23 -18.34 -16.28 7.86
C THR A 23 -18.95 -15.79 6.55
N GLY A 24 -18.19 -15.06 5.72
CA GLY A 24 -18.66 -14.59 4.42
C GLY A 24 -19.02 -15.75 3.48
N PHE A 25 -18.19 -16.79 3.44
CA PHE A 25 -18.47 -17.98 2.63
C PHE A 25 -19.68 -18.77 3.13
N ALA A 26 -19.85 -18.90 4.45
CA ALA A 26 -21.01 -19.54 5.06
C ALA A 26 -22.31 -18.78 4.75
N ILE A 27 -22.29 -17.44 4.85
CA ILE A 27 -23.45 -16.61 4.51
C ILE A 27 -23.79 -16.73 3.03
N ARG A 28 -22.79 -16.67 2.16
CA ARG A 28 -23.00 -16.86 0.72
C ARG A 28 -23.61 -18.22 0.39
N THR A 29 -23.12 -19.30 0.99
CA THR A 29 -23.56 -20.66 0.65
C THR A 29 -24.92 -21.02 1.24
N LEU A 30 -25.23 -20.52 2.44
CA LEU A 30 -26.45 -20.88 3.16
C LEU A 30 -27.58 -19.85 3.02
N PHE A 31 -27.26 -18.59 2.71
CA PHE A 31 -28.19 -17.47 2.78
C PHE A 31 -28.08 -16.48 1.59
N ALA A 32 -27.49 -16.87 0.45
CA ALA A 32 -27.29 -15.98 -0.72
C ALA A 32 -28.55 -15.21 -1.16
N ASP A 33 -29.73 -15.86 -1.15
CA ASP A 33 -30.98 -15.27 -1.63
C ASP A 33 -31.83 -14.65 -0.51
N ASN A 34 -31.30 -14.57 0.71
CA ASN A 34 -32.05 -14.04 1.85
C ASN A 34 -31.87 -12.52 1.97
N GLY A 35 -32.87 -11.76 1.51
CA GLY A 35 -32.86 -10.30 1.54
C GLY A 35 -32.71 -9.68 2.94
N PHE A 36 -33.09 -10.38 4.01
CA PHE A 36 -32.86 -9.89 5.38
C PHE A 36 -31.38 -9.98 5.77
N VAL A 37 -30.73 -11.11 5.45
CA VAL A 37 -29.30 -11.30 5.73
C VAL A 37 -28.46 -10.33 4.92
N ASP A 38 -28.79 -10.15 3.64
CA ASP A 38 -28.11 -9.18 2.78
C ASP A 38 -28.26 -7.74 3.31
N ALA A 39 -29.49 -7.32 3.64
CA ALA A 39 -29.73 -5.95 4.09
C ALA A 39 -29.12 -5.62 5.46
N TYR A 40 -29.28 -6.49 6.46
CA TYR A 40 -28.94 -6.17 7.85
C TYR A 40 -27.57 -6.71 8.30
N ILE A 41 -27.13 -7.86 7.76
CA ILE A 41 -25.86 -8.46 8.16
C ILE A 41 -24.74 -8.01 7.20
N VAL A 42 -24.92 -8.18 5.89
CA VAL A 42 -23.88 -7.90 4.89
C VAL A 42 -23.74 -6.40 4.66
N ASN A 43 -24.82 -5.74 4.23
CA ASN A 43 -24.86 -4.30 3.96
C ASN A 43 -25.11 -3.45 5.21
N GLY A 44 -25.49 -4.08 6.32
CA GLY A 44 -25.59 -3.46 7.63
C GLY A 44 -24.33 -3.69 8.45
N LEU A 45 -24.35 -4.70 9.33
CA LEU A 45 -23.31 -4.93 10.34
C LEU A 45 -21.88 -4.98 9.77
N PHE A 46 -21.64 -5.78 8.72
CA PHE A 46 -20.31 -5.95 8.16
C PHE A 46 -19.84 -4.72 7.41
N GLU A 47 -20.68 -4.10 6.59
CA GLU A 47 -20.32 -2.86 5.91
C GLU A 47 -20.05 -1.73 6.90
N VAL A 48 -20.95 -1.49 7.86
CA VAL A 48 -20.80 -0.42 8.84
C VAL A 48 -19.53 -0.65 9.67
N GLY A 49 -19.30 -1.86 10.17
CA GLY A 49 -18.10 -2.20 10.94
C GLY A 49 -16.81 -2.03 10.12
N GLY A 50 -16.79 -2.49 8.87
CA GLY A 50 -15.65 -2.37 7.96
C GLY A 50 -15.36 -0.93 7.57
N GLN A 51 -16.39 -0.14 7.24
CA GLN A 51 -16.22 1.27 6.83
C GLN A 51 -15.81 2.16 8.00
N ILE A 52 -16.38 1.97 9.20
CA ILE A 52 -15.91 2.68 10.41
C ILE A 52 -14.43 2.41 10.64
N PHE A 53 -14.02 1.16 10.45
CA PHE A 53 -12.62 0.78 10.62
C PHE A 53 -11.71 1.48 9.60
N VAL A 54 -12.05 1.44 8.32
CA VAL A 54 -11.30 2.13 7.25
C VAL A 54 -11.27 3.65 7.47
N ALA A 55 -12.39 4.26 7.86
CA ALA A 55 -12.48 5.68 8.15
C ALA A 55 -11.56 6.08 9.32
N SER A 56 -11.51 5.26 10.37
CA SER A 56 -10.65 5.50 11.54
C SER A 56 -9.16 5.54 11.17
N LEU A 57 -8.73 4.73 10.20
CA LEU A 57 -7.34 4.74 9.72
C LEU A 57 -7.07 5.96 8.84
N LYS A 58 -7.96 6.24 7.89
CA LYS A 58 -7.84 7.39 6.99
C LYS A 58 -7.77 8.70 7.77
N MET A 59 -8.48 8.79 8.89
CA MET A 59 -8.40 9.92 9.82
C MET A 59 -6.97 10.18 10.34
N LEU A 60 -6.15 9.13 10.54
CA LEU A 60 -4.77 9.29 11.03
C LEU A 60 -3.78 9.70 9.94
N VAL A 61 -4.08 9.42 8.67
CA VAL A 61 -3.12 9.57 7.57
C VAL A 61 -2.58 10.99 7.47
N VAL A 62 -3.47 11.98 7.35
CA VAL A 62 -3.04 13.38 7.15
C VAL A 62 -2.31 13.94 8.37
N PRO A 63 -2.85 13.85 9.62
CA PRO A 63 -2.14 14.32 10.80
C PRO A 63 -0.79 13.64 11.00
N LEU A 64 -0.72 12.32 10.84
CA LEU A 64 0.51 11.57 10.99
C LEU A 64 1.54 11.98 9.94
N VAL A 65 1.18 11.94 8.66
CA VAL A 65 2.11 12.29 7.57
C VAL A 65 2.67 13.69 7.78
N PHE A 66 1.81 14.67 8.07
CA PHE A 66 2.25 16.05 8.31
C PHE A 66 3.17 16.15 9.53
N VAL A 67 2.74 15.67 10.70
CA VAL A 67 3.49 15.81 11.96
C VAL A 67 4.80 15.03 11.92
N SER A 68 4.78 13.79 11.47
CA SER A 68 5.98 12.94 11.41
C SER A 68 7.00 13.45 10.39
N LEU A 69 6.57 14.01 9.26
CA LEU A 69 7.47 14.65 8.28
C LEU A 69 8.07 15.93 8.82
N VAL A 70 7.27 16.78 9.46
CA VAL A 70 7.78 18.01 10.09
C VAL A 70 8.82 17.64 11.15
N CYS A 71 8.56 16.62 11.99
CA CYS A 71 9.55 16.11 12.94
C CYS A 71 10.82 15.60 12.24
N GLY A 72 10.65 14.74 11.24
CA GLY A 72 11.76 14.12 10.52
C GLY A 72 12.65 15.16 9.85
N THR A 73 12.06 16.12 9.15
CA THR A 73 12.79 17.14 8.37
C THR A 73 13.33 18.27 9.23
N SER A 74 12.65 18.67 10.31
CA SER A 74 13.18 19.67 11.25
C SER A 74 14.37 19.16 12.08
N SER A 75 14.50 17.85 12.26
CA SER A 75 15.66 17.23 12.91
C SER A 75 16.92 17.18 12.02
N LEU A 76 16.77 17.46 10.72
CA LEU A 76 17.89 17.47 9.78
C LEU A 76 18.68 18.78 9.92
N LYS A 77 19.96 18.64 10.27
CA LYS A 77 20.92 19.76 10.34
C LYS A 77 21.46 20.18 8.98
N ASP A 78 21.33 19.32 7.96
CA ASP A 78 21.87 19.53 6.63
C ASP A 78 20.83 19.19 5.55
N LEU A 79 20.49 20.20 4.74
CA LEU A 79 19.57 20.10 3.61
C LEU A 79 20.08 19.15 2.52
N SER A 80 21.40 18.99 2.40
CA SER A 80 22.01 18.05 1.44
C SER A 80 21.60 16.60 1.73
N THR A 81 21.41 16.28 3.02
CA THR A 81 20.97 14.96 3.48
C THR A 81 19.56 14.67 2.97
N LEU A 82 18.64 15.64 3.05
CA LEU A 82 17.28 15.48 2.55
C LEU A 82 17.25 15.19 1.04
N GLY A 83 18.00 15.97 0.25
CA GLY A 83 18.10 15.76 -1.20
C GLY A 83 18.67 14.39 -1.56
N ARG A 84 19.71 13.93 -0.85
CA ARG A 84 20.31 12.61 -1.06
C ARG A 84 19.35 11.47 -0.69
N MET A 85 18.66 11.56 0.45
CA MET A 85 17.68 10.57 0.88
C MET A 85 16.50 10.49 -0.08
N GLY A 86 15.96 11.65 -0.48
CA GLY A 86 14.86 11.73 -1.45
C GLY A 86 15.25 11.17 -2.81
N GLY A 87 16.41 11.56 -3.34
CA GLY A 87 16.93 11.05 -4.60
C GLY A 87 17.15 9.53 -4.61
N LYS A 88 17.75 8.98 -3.55
CA LYS A 88 17.91 7.52 -3.39
C LYS A 88 16.57 6.81 -3.37
N THR A 89 15.62 7.32 -2.58
CA THR A 89 14.29 6.72 -2.43
C THR A 89 13.54 6.68 -3.76
N LEU A 90 13.51 7.82 -4.47
CA LEU A 90 12.85 7.93 -5.76
C LEU A 90 13.51 7.02 -6.81
N ALA A 91 14.84 6.96 -6.82
CA ALA A 91 15.58 6.09 -7.72
C ALA A 91 15.26 4.60 -7.47
N PHE A 92 15.18 4.18 -6.20
CA PHE A 92 14.76 2.82 -5.86
C PHE A 92 13.34 2.54 -6.32
N TYR A 93 12.37 3.42 -6.04
CA TYR A 93 10.98 3.20 -6.45
C TYR A 93 10.81 3.13 -7.97
N ILE A 94 11.43 4.03 -8.73
CA ILE A 94 11.36 3.98 -10.20
C ILE A 94 12.00 2.67 -10.71
N ALA A 95 13.14 2.27 -10.15
CA ALA A 95 13.82 1.05 -10.55
C ALA A 95 13.00 -0.21 -10.21
N THR A 96 12.42 -0.29 -9.02
CA THR A 96 11.59 -1.43 -8.62
C THR A 96 10.32 -1.52 -9.44
N THR A 97 9.66 -0.39 -9.74
CA THR A 97 8.48 -0.36 -10.62
C THR A 97 8.82 -0.85 -12.02
N ALA A 98 9.94 -0.40 -12.59
CA ALA A 98 10.40 -0.84 -13.90
C ALA A 98 10.70 -2.34 -13.95
N ILE A 99 11.34 -2.87 -12.90
CA ILE A 99 11.58 -4.32 -12.74
C ILE A 99 10.25 -5.06 -12.61
N ALA A 100 9.32 -4.54 -11.81
CA ALA A 100 8.02 -5.14 -11.55
C ALA A 100 7.19 -5.29 -12.83
N ILE A 101 7.10 -4.24 -13.66
CA ILE A 101 6.36 -4.33 -14.92
C ILE A 101 7.07 -5.18 -15.97
N THR A 102 8.40 -5.15 -16.03
CA THR A 102 9.17 -6.01 -16.93
C THR A 102 8.92 -7.48 -16.59
N LEU A 103 8.93 -7.81 -15.29
CA LEU A 103 8.57 -9.14 -14.80
C LEU A 103 7.14 -9.50 -15.18
N ALA A 104 6.18 -8.59 -15.02
CA ALA A 104 4.77 -8.82 -15.36
C ALA A 104 4.55 -9.11 -16.85
N LEU A 105 5.15 -8.33 -17.74
CA LEU A 105 5.08 -8.56 -19.18
C LEU A 105 5.75 -9.87 -19.57
N THR A 106 6.89 -10.20 -18.95
CA THR A 106 7.56 -11.50 -19.15
C THR A 106 6.66 -12.66 -18.73
N MET A 107 6.00 -12.57 -17.57
CA MET A 107 5.07 -13.61 -17.11
C MET A 107 3.81 -13.67 -17.99
N GLY A 108 3.27 -12.52 -18.41
CA GLY A 108 2.11 -12.45 -19.30
C GLY A 108 2.37 -13.04 -20.68
N THR A 109 3.59 -12.88 -21.22
CA THR A 109 4.01 -13.49 -22.49
C THR A 109 4.35 -14.96 -22.36
N LEU A 110 4.92 -15.38 -21.24
CA LEU A 110 5.28 -16.78 -20.98
C LEU A 110 4.06 -17.67 -20.77
N PHE A 111 3.08 -17.21 -19.99
CA PHE A 111 1.91 -18.02 -19.61
C PHE A 111 0.68 -17.78 -20.50
N GLN A 112 0.67 -16.68 -21.26
CA GLN A 112 -0.39 -16.34 -22.19
C GLN A 112 -1.82 -16.44 -21.62
N PRO A 113 -2.12 -15.79 -20.46
CA PRO A 113 -3.37 -15.99 -19.73
C PRO A 113 -4.63 -15.54 -20.46
N GLY A 114 -4.51 -14.80 -21.58
CA GLY A 114 -5.64 -14.38 -22.41
C GLY A 114 -5.84 -15.21 -23.68
N ALA A 115 -4.97 -16.19 -23.95
CA ALA A 115 -5.07 -17.01 -25.15
C ALA A 115 -6.33 -17.89 -25.11
N GLY A 116 -7.13 -17.86 -26.17
CA GLY A 116 -8.38 -18.64 -26.26
C GLY A 116 -9.56 -18.03 -25.50
N ALA A 117 -9.39 -16.87 -24.86
CA ALA A 117 -10.49 -16.06 -24.35
C ALA A 117 -11.16 -15.31 -25.52
N ASP A 118 -11.89 -16.03 -26.38
CA ASP A 118 -12.63 -15.43 -27.51
C ASP A 118 -13.82 -14.61 -26.99
N LEU A 119 -13.57 -13.32 -26.74
CA LEU A 119 -14.49 -12.42 -26.05
C LEU A 119 -14.82 -11.23 -26.95
N THR A 120 -15.70 -11.48 -27.92
CA THR A 120 -16.28 -10.46 -28.82
C THR A 120 -17.43 -9.66 -28.19
N ALA A 121 -17.73 -9.86 -26.92
CA ALA A 121 -18.79 -9.16 -26.20
C ALA A 121 -18.23 -8.36 -25.02
N ALA A 122 -17.74 -7.15 -25.29
CA ALA A 122 -17.26 -6.25 -24.25
C ALA A 122 -18.04 -4.93 -24.31
N SER A 123 -18.59 -4.51 -23.17
CA SER A 123 -19.36 -3.26 -23.01
C SER A 123 -18.44 -2.05 -23.01
N SER A 124 -18.91 -0.91 -23.54
CA SER A 124 -18.12 0.33 -23.61
C SER A 124 -17.61 0.79 -22.23
N PHE A 125 -16.28 0.90 -22.10
CA PHE A 125 -15.64 1.51 -20.94
C PHE A 125 -15.27 2.97 -21.28
N LYS A 126 -15.73 3.93 -20.46
CA LYS A 126 -15.29 5.32 -20.55
C LYS A 126 -14.17 5.57 -19.54
N SER A 127 -12.97 5.81 -20.03
CA SER A 127 -11.84 6.22 -19.20
C SER A 127 -11.94 7.69 -18.79
N ALA A 128 -11.45 8.02 -17.59
CA ALA A 128 -11.01 9.37 -17.29
C ALA A 128 -9.66 9.64 -18.00
N GLU A 129 -9.44 10.87 -18.48
CA GLU A 129 -8.11 11.27 -18.93
C GLU A 129 -7.19 11.38 -17.71
N ALA A 130 -6.05 10.71 -17.79
CA ALA A 130 -5.06 10.78 -16.73
C ALA A 130 -4.11 11.97 -16.96
N PRO A 131 -3.63 12.62 -15.89
CA PRO A 131 -2.81 13.82 -16.01
C PRO A 131 -1.44 13.51 -16.63
N SER A 132 -0.90 14.47 -17.38
CA SER A 132 0.47 14.37 -17.90
C SER A 132 1.50 14.41 -16.77
N LEU A 133 2.70 13.84 -16.99
CA LEU A 133 3.78 13.87 -15.98
C LEU A 133 4.13 15.31 -15.56
N GLY A 134 4.12 16.25 -16.49
CA GLY A 134 4.32 17.67 -16.18
C GLY A 134 3.24 18.22 -15.25
N GLN A 135 1.98 17.85 -15.47
CA GLN A 135 0.88 18.23 -14.59
C GLN A 135 1.02 17.58 -13.20
N VAL A 136 1.43 16.31 -13.12
CA VAL A 136 1.71 15.64 -11.83
C VAL A 136 2.79 16.38 -11.03
N ILE A 137 3.86 16.84 -11.69
CA ILE A 137 4.92 17.63 -11.05
C ILE A 137 4.38 19.00 -10.57
N ILE A 138 3.55 19.67 -11.36
CA ILE A 138 2.94 20.95 -10.98
C ILE A 138 1.99 20.75 -9.79
N ASP A 139 1.14 19.72 -9.85
CA ASP A 139 0.13 19.39 -8.83
C ASP A 139 0.76 18.87 -7.53
N MET A 140 2.05 18.55 -7.54
CA MET A 140 2.83 18.25 -6.35
C MET A 140 2.90 19.45 -5.39
N PHE A 141 2.82 20.68 -5.92
CA PHE A 141 2.91 21.91 -5.12
C PHE A 141 1.50 22.45 -4.78
N PRO A 142 1.09 22.44 -3.50
CA PRO A 142 -0.21 22.99 -3.12
C PRO A 142 -0.25 24.51 -3.22
N THR A 143 -1.33 25.06 -3.77
CA THR A 143 -1.67 26.48 -3.66
C THR A 143 -2.23 26.83 -2.28
N ASN A 144 -2.83 25.85 -1.60
CA ASN A 144 -3.35 25.97 -0.24
C ASN A 144 -3.10 24.67 0.56
N PRO A 145 -2.13 24.66 1.50
CA PRO A 145 -1.80 23.45 2.26
C PRO A 145 -2.94 22.98 3.17
N ILE A 146 -3.81 23.89 3.63
CA ILE A 146 -4.95 23.53 4.48
C ILE A 146 -6.01 22.77 3.67
N SER A 147 -6.33 23.24 2.46
CA SER A 147 -7.23 22.52 1.55
C SER A 147 -6.62 21.18 1.12
N ALA A 148 -5.31 21.13 0.85
CA ALA A 148 -4.62 19.87 0.54
C ALA A 148 -4.73 18.84 1.68
N MET A 149 -4.58 19.28 2.94
CA MET A 149 -4.79 18.43 4.11
C MET A 149 -6.26 17.99 4.26
N ALA A 150 -7.21 18.90 4.06
CA ALA A 150 -8.64 18.59 4.17
C ALA A 150 -9.11 17.59 3.09
N GLU A 151 -8.54 17.67 1.88
CA GLU A 151 -8.86 16.81 0.74
C GLU A 151 -8.05 15.51 0.72
N GLY A 152 -7.09 15.34 1.64
CA GLY A 152 -6.24 14.15 1.71
C GLY A 152 -5.26 14.02 0.53
N LYS A 153 -4.81 15.15 -0.03
CA LYS A 153 -3.82 15.18 -1.12
C LYS A 153 -2.41 14.90 -0.56
N THR A 154 -2.13 13.64 -0.26
CA THR A 154 -0.91 13.21 0.46
C THR A 154 0.37 13.80 -0.11
N LEU A 155 0.59 13.77 -1.43
CA LEU A 155 1.81 14.29 -2.05
C LEU A 155 2.02 15.79 -1.81
N GLN A 156 0.94 16.57 -1.89
CA GLN A 156 0.96 18.00 -1.58
C GLN A 156 1.24 18.26 -0.09
N VAL A 157 0.65 17.44 0.79
CA VAL A 157 0.94 17.49 2.24
C VAL A 157 2.41 17.19 2.51
N ILE A 158 3.01 16.22 1.79
CA ILE A 158 4.43 15.90 1.91
C ILE A 158 5.30 17.11 1.55
N VAL A 159 5.07 17.73 0.39
CA VAL A 159 5.86 18.89 -0.07
C VAL A 159 5.76 20.04 0.91
N PHE A 160 4.56 20.37 1.37
CA PHE A 160 4.39 21.42 2.38
C PHE A 160 5.07 21.07 3.70
N ALA A 161 4.90 19.85 4.22
CA ALA A 161 5.51 19.41 5.48
C ALA A 161 7.04 19.48 5.44
N VAL A 162 7.64 19.09 4.30
CA VAL A 162 9.08 19.17 4.08
C VAL A 162 9.57 20.60 4.09
N LEU A 163 8.94 21.50 3.32
CA LEU A 163 9.31 22.92 3.29
C LEU A 163 9.15 23.58 4.66
N PHE A 164 8.07 23.23 5.38
CA PHE A 164 7.81 23.75 6.71
C PHE A 164 8.83 23.26 7.74
N GLY A 165 9.18 21.97 7.72
CA GLY A 165 10.20 21.43 8.62
C GLY A 165 11.60 21.98 8.34
N VAL A 166 11.94 22.24 7.07
CA VAL A 166 13.16 22.96 6.68
C VAL A 166 13.15 24.39 7.24
N ALA A 167 12.03 25.11 7.12
CA ALA A 167 11.90 26.45 7.68
C ALA A 167 12.03 26.46 9.22
N ILE A 168 11.49 25.44 9.91
CA ILE A 168 11.68 25.24 11.35
C ILE A 168 13.15 25.07 11.69
N SER A 169 13.88 24.20 10.98
CA SER A 169 15.33 24.00 11.19
C SER A 169 16.14 25.29 10.98
N ALA A 170 15.76 26.10 9.98
CA ALA A 170 16.41 27.38 9.68
C ALA A 170 16.05 28.53 10.65
N ALA A 171 14.98 28.41 11.44
CA ALA A 171 14.47 29.50 12.27
C ALA A 171 15.23 29.72 13.60
N GLY A 172 16.20 28.86 13.95
CA GLY A 172 16.94 28.96 15.22
C GLY A 172 16.07 28.69 16.46
N LYS A 173 16.18 29.51 17.51
CA LYS A 173 15.47 29.30 18.80
C LYS A 173 13.93 29.22 18.70
N PRO A 174 13.23 30.02 17.87
CA PRO A 174 11.83 29.78 17.56
C PRO A 174 11.57 28.40 16.95
N GLY A 175 12.42 27.99 16.01
CA GLY A 175 12.36 26.68 15.37
C GLY A 175 12.48 25.52 16.36
N GLU A 176 13.47 25.57 17.25
CA GLU A 176 13.67 24.54 18.28
C GLU A 176 12.42 24.31 19.15
N ARG A 177 11.71 25.38 19.52
CA ARG A 177 10.46 25.28 20.30
C ARG A 177 9.33 24.62 19.52
N ILE A 178 9.21 24.94 18.23
CA ILE A 178 8.20 24.33 17.37
C ILE A 178 8.56 22.86 17.10
N ALA A 179 9.83 22.54 16.84
CA ALA A 179 10.29 21.17 16.65
C ALA A 179 10.01 20.29 17.88
N ALA A 180 10.24 20.80 19.10
CA ALA A 180 9.91 20.10 20.34
C ALA A 180 8.41 19.81 20.45
N PHE A 181 7.54 20.79 20.17
CA PHE A 181 6.09 20.59 20.14
C PHE A 181 5.67 19.51 19.15
N PHE A 182 6.21 19.54 17.93
CA PHE A 182 5.91 18.52 16.92
C PHE A 182 6.41 17.14 17.35
N SER A 183 7.56 17.04 18.01
CA SER A 183 8.09 15.78 18.55
C SER A 183 7.14 15.16 19.56
N ASP A 184 6.63 15.95 20.51
CA ASP A 184 5.65 15.48 21.50
C ASP A 184 4.33 15.07 20.83
N LEU A 185 3.87 15.87 19.86
CA LEU A 185 2.67 15.56 19.09
C LEU A 185 2.82 14.26 18.29
N ASN A 186 3.99 14.02 17.71
CA ASN A 186 4.29 12.78 16.98
C ASN A 186 4.17 11.57 17.90
N GLU A 187 4.73 11.64 19.12
CA GLU A 187 4.63 10.54 20.08
C GLU A 187 3.17 10.25 20.48
N VAL A 188 2.36 11.28 20.67
CA VAL A 188 0.92 11.13 20.94
C VAL A 188 0.19 10.48 19.76
N ILE A 189 0.49 10.89 18.53
CA ILE A 189 -0.13 10.29 17.33
C ILE A 189 0.28 8.82 17.21
N MET A 190 1.55 8.46 17.46
CA MET A 190 1.98 7.05 17.41
C MET A 190 1.25 6.19 18.46
N LYS A 191 0.98 6.73 19.66
CA LYS A 191 0.12 6.05 20.63
C LYS A 191 -1.31 5.84 20.13
N LEU A 192 -1.86 6.82 19.39
CA LEU A 192 -3.16 6.67 18.75
C LEU A 192 -3.15 5.59 17.66
N VAL A 193 -2.06 5.46 16.89
CA VAL A 193 -1.86 4.35 15.94
C VAL A 193 -1.90 3.00 16.66
N ALA A 194 -1.16 2.85 17.76
CA ALA A 194 -1.16 1.61 18.55
C ALA A 194 -2.55 1.23 19.09
N ILE A 195 -3.36 2.22 19.50
CA ILE A 195 -4.76 2.01 19.89
C ILE A 195 -5.58 1.46 18.73
N LEU A 196 -5.48 2.06 17.54
CA LEU A 196 -6.22 1.58 16.37
C LEU A 196 -5.76 0.19 15.90
N MET A 197 -4.48 -0.14 16.06
CA MET A 197 -3.97 -1.48 15.77
C MET A 197 -4.64 -2.55 16.62
N ASN A 198 -4.94 -2.26 17.88
CA ASN A 198 -5.69 -3.17 18.73
C ASN A 198 -7.14 -3.43 18.28
N LEU A 199 -7.71 -2.54 17.44
CA LEU A 199 -9.02 -2.69 16.81
C LEU A 199 -8.95 -3.42 15.45
N ALA A 200 -7.76 -3.54 14.85
CA ALA A 200 -7.56 -4.14 13.53
C ALA A 200 -8.17 -5.54 13.36
N PRO A 201 -8.06 -6.48 14.31
CA PRO A 201 -8.66 -7.81 14.18
C PRO A 201 -10.17 -7.80 13.88
N TYR A 202 -10.90 -6.86 14.50
CA TYR A 202 -12.35 -6.74 14.33
C TYR A 202 -12.71 -6.08 13.00
N GLY A 203 -11.97 -5.03 12.64
CA GLY A 203 -12.14 -4.37 11.35
C GLY A 203 -11.87 -5.30 10.17
N VAL A 204 -10.76 -6.06 10.25
CA VAL A 204 -10.37 -7.07 9.25
C VAL A 204 -11.45 -8.15 9.13
N PHE A 205 -12.02 -8.63 10.24
CA PHE A 205 -13.14 -9.57 10.20
C PHE A 205 -14.31 -9.04 9.37
N PHE A 206 -14.78 -7.82 9.64
CA PHE A 206 -15.90 -7.22 8.93
C PHE A 206 -15.63 -7.02 7.43
N LEU A 207 -14.42 -6.52 7.10
CA LEU A 207 -14.00 -6.34 5.71
C LEU A 207 -13.99 -7.67 4.94
N MET A 208 -13.43 -8.73 5.54
CA MET A 208 -13.37 -10.05 4.89
C MET A 208 -14.73 -10.72 4.80
N ALA A 209 -15.56 -10.63 5.85
CA ALA A 209 -16.89 -11.21 5.83
C ALA A 209 -17.78 -10.58 4.75
N LYS A 210 -17.75 -9.25 4.61
CA LYS A 210 -18.48 -8.57 3.53
C LYS A 210 -17.97 -9.00 2.15
N LEU A 211 -16.65 -8.95 1.97
CA LEU A 211 -16.02 -9.27 0.69
C LEU A 211 -16.40 -10.68 0.22
N PHE A 212 -16.18 -11.69 1.07
CA PHE A 212 -16.41 -13.09 0.70
C PHE A 212 -17.88 -13.47 0.57
N THR A 213 -18.80 -12.62 1.05
CA THR A 213 -20.22 -12.76 0.71
C THR A 213 -20.49 -12.36 -0.74
N GLY A 214 -19.93 -11.23 -1.19
CA GLY A 214 -20.14 -10.68 -2.54
C GLY A 214 -19.31 -11.33 -3.66
N LEU A 215 -18.28 -12.11 -3.36
CA LEU A 215 -17.33 -12.66 -4.35
C LEU A 215 -17.95 -13.65 -5.34
N GLY A 216 -18.16 -13.25 -6.60
CA GLY A 216 -18.56 -14.14 -7.69
C GLY A 216 -17.53 -15.24 -8.01
N LEU A 217 -17.68 -16.42 -7.42
CA LEU A 217 -16.78 -17.57 -7.66
C LEU A 217 -16.70 -17.96 -9.15
N SER A 218 -17.77 -17.77 -9.92
CA SER A 218 -17.79 -18.01 -11.36
C SER A 218 -16.84 -17.10 -12.14
N ALA A 219 -16.69 -15.83 -11.73
CA ALA A 219 -15.76 -14.89 -12.36
C ALA A 219 -14.30 -15.30 -12.12
N ILE A 220 -14.00 -15.86 -10.93
CA ILE A 220 -12.66 -16.37 -10.60
C ILE A 220 -12.33 -17.59 -11.47
N VAL A 221 -13.28 -18.51 -11.67
CA VAL A 221 -13.07 -19.70 -12.52
C VAL A 221 -12.83 -19.29 -13.97
N ASN A 222 -13.63 -18.35 -14.49
CA ASN A 222 -13.52 -17.88 -15.88
C ASN A 222 -12.21 -17.11 -16.15
N LEU A 223 -11.55 -16.58 -15.11
CA LEU A 223 -10.29 -15.83 -15.21
C LEU A 223 -9.18 -16.48 -14.37
N ALA A 224 -9.26 -17.79 -14.16
CA ALA A 224 -8.36 -18.49 -13.26
C ALA A 224 -6.89 -18.35 -13.69
N GLU A 225 -6.61 -18.44 -14.99
CA GLU A 225 -5.24 -18.28 -15.53
C GLU A 225 -4.71 -16.87 -15.29
N TYR A 226 -5.48 -15.83 -15.65
CA TYR A 226 -5.15 -14.44 -15.35
C TYR A 226 -4.89 -14.21 -13.87
N PHE A 227 -5.78 -14.72 -13.01
CA PHE A 227 -5.67 -14.59 -11.56
C PHE A 227 -4.38 -15.24 -11.04
N VAL A 228 -4.08 -16.46 -11.46
CA VAL A 228 -2.90 -17.21 -11.01
C VAL A 228 -1.60 -16.55 -11.50
N VAL A 229 -1.54 -16.13 -12.77
CA VAL A 229 -0.36 -15.45 -13.32
C VAL A 229 -0.11 -14.13 -12.59
N LEU A 230 -1.15 -13.32 -12.37
CA LEU A 230 -1.02 -12.05 -11.67
C LEU A 230 -0.64 -12.25 -10.20
N ALA A 231 -1.38 -13.08 -9.46
CA ALA A 231 -1.09 -13.36 -8.05
C ALA A 231 0.32 -13.98 -7.89
N GLY A 232 0.70 -14.92 -8.75
CA GLY A 232 2.02 -15.54 -8.75
C GLY A 232 3.13 -14.52 -9.02
N THR A 233 2.92 -13.60 -9.97
CA THR A 233 3.88 -12.52 -10.28
C THR A 233 4.03 -11.55 -9.12
N LEU A 234 2.92 -11.17 -8.48
CA LEU A 234 2.92 -10.31 -7.29
C LEU A 234 3.68 -10.95 -6.13
N LEU A 235 3.42 -12.23 -5.85
CA LEU A 235 4.12 -12.98 -4.81
C LEU A 235 5.60 -13.17 -5.15
N LEU A 236 5.94 -13.43 -6.41
CA LEU A 236 7.33 -13.51 -6.87
C LEU A 236 8.06 -12.20 -6.63
N HIS A 237 7.46 -11.07 -6.99
CA HIS A 237 8.07 -9.76 -6.76
C HIS A 237 8.21 -9.44 -5.27
N GLY A 238 7.12 -9.61 -4.52
CA GLY A 238 7.06 -9.32 -3.09
C GLY A 238 8.02 -10.17 -2.25
N LEU A 239 8.12 -11.47 -2.54
CA LEU A 239 8.91 -12.42 -1.76
C LEU A 239 10.33 -12.61 -2.28
N VAL A 240 10.58 -12.46 -3.59
CA VAL A 240 11.90 -12.70 -4.19
C VAL A 240 12.58 -11.39 -4.54
N THR A 241 11.98 -10.52 -5.36
CA THR A 241 12.64 -9.27 -5.79
C THR A 241 13.03 -8.40 -4.61
N TYR A 242 12.10 -8.12 -3.69
CA TYR A 242 12.42 -7.32 -2.50
C TYR A 242 13.38 -8.01 -1.54
N SER A 243 13.29 -9.34 -1.39
CA SER A 243 14.23 -10.08 -0.55
C SER A 243 15.66 -10.04 -1.09
N LEU A 244 15.83 -10.21 -2.40
CA LEU A 244 17.12 -10.11 -3.07
C LEU A 244 17.68 -8.68 -2.99
N MET A 245 16.83 -7.68 -3.22
CA MET A 245 17.20 -6.28 -3.10
C MET A 245 17.64 -5.94 -1.67
N LEU A 246 16.83 -6.29 -0.66
CA LEU A 246 17.15 -6.07 0.74
C LEU A 246 18.47 -6.75 1.11
N LYS A 247 18.62 -8.04 0.80
CA LYS A 247 19.84 -8.80 1.12
C LYS A 247 21.07 -8.22 0.40
N GLY A 248 20.93 -7.86 -0.86
CA GLY A 248 22.01 -7.33 -1.69
C GLY A 248 22.52 -5.96 -1.22
N PHE A 249 21.62 -5.05 -0.86
CA PHE A 249 22.01 -3.68 -0.47
C PHE A 249 22.31 -3.51 1.03
N THR A 250 21.75 -4.35 1.90
CA THR A 250 21.90 -4.18 3.36
C THR A 250 22.64 -5.32 4.05
N GLY A 251 22.71 -6.51 3.45
CA GLY A 251 23.20 -7.72 4.09
C GLY A 251 22.24 -8.34 5.12
N LEU A 252 21.12 -7.67 5.43
CA LEU A 252 20.14 -8.11 6.43
C LEU A 252 19.34 -9.33 5.98
N SER A 253 18.73 -10.02 6.95
CA SER A 253 17.91 -11.21 6.71
C SER A 253 16.52 -10.83 6.16
N PRO A 254 16.16 -11.26 4.93
CA PRO A 254 14.82 -11.04 4.39
C PRO A 254 13.72 -11.76 5.17
N ILE A 255 14.03 -12.91 5.76
CA ILE A 255 13.07 -13.66 6.58
C ILE A 255 12.70 -12.85 7.82
N THR A 256 13.67 -12.20 8.46
CA THR A 256 13.42 -11.34 9.62
C THR A 256 12.57 -10.13 9.23
N PHE A 257 12.88 -9.51 8.08
CA PHE A 257 12.11 -8.41 7.53
C PHE A 257 10.64 -8.80 7.29
N LEU A 258 10.38 -9.88 6.55
CA LEU A 258 9.02 -10.33 6.23
C LEU A 258 8.22 -10.71 7.47
N ARG A 259 8.86 -11.37 8.46
CA ARG A 259 8.22 -11.69 9.74
C ARG A 259 7.84 -10.45 10.53
N LYS A 260 8.64 -9.38 10.49
CA LYS A 260 8.32 -8.12 11.18
C LYS A 260 7.23 -7.31 10.48
N MET A 261 7.07 -7.51 9.17
CA MET A 261 6.03 -6.89 8.35
C MET A 261 4.68 -7.58 8.43
N GLU A 262 4.56 -8.73 9.09
CA GLU A 262 3.36 -9.57 9.03
C GLU A 262 2.07 -8.80 9.35
N ASP A 263 2.08 -7.97 10.39
CA ASP A 263 0.92 -7.15 10.76
C ASP A 263 0.57 -6.14 9.67
N ALA A 264 1.55 -5.37 9.21
CA ALA A 264 1.35 -4.39 8.15
C ALA A 264 0.87 -5.04 6.84
N ILE A 265 1.44 -6.18 6.45
CA ILE A 265 1.07 -6.95 5.25
C ILE A 265 -0.37 -7.44 5.33
N MET A 266 -0.75 -8.09 6.44
CA MET A 266 -2.11 -8.59 6.63
C MET A 266 -3.13 -7.44 6.68
N PHE A 267 -2.68 -6.31 7.22
CA PHE A 267 -3.47 -5.10 7.25
C PHE A 267 -3.71 -4.49 5.86
N ALA A 268 -2.64 -4.33 5.09
CA ALA A 268 -2.71 -3.85 3.71
C ALA A 268 -3.54 -4.77 2.83
N PHE A 269 -3.38 -6.08 3.00
CA PHE A 269 -4.20 -7.08 2.33
C PHE A 269 -5.69 -6.85 2.64
N SER A 270 -6.06 -6.67 3.91
CA SER A 270 -7.47 -6.50 4.28
C SER A 270 -8.11 -5.19 3.79
N THR A 271 -7.34 -4.10 3.81
CA THR A 271 -7.84 -2.75 3.50
C THR A 271 -7.75 -2.41 2.02
N ALA A 272 -6.81 -3.04 1.30
CA ALA A 272 -6.45 -2.74 -0.08
C ALA A 272 -6.18 -1.23 -0.33
N SER A 273 -5.59 -0.55 0.64
CA SER A 273 -5.22 0.86 0.51
C SER A 273 -3.87 1.15 1.16
N SER A 274 -2.88 1.46 0.33
CA SER A 274 -1.55 1.88 0.79
C SER A 274 -1.66 3.12 1.68
N ASN A 275 -2.53 4.07 1.34
CA ASN A 275 -2.76 5.27 2.15
C ASN A 275 -3.27 4.93 3.55
N ALA A 276 -4.26 4.03 3.67
CA ALA A 276 -4.80 3.62 4.97
C ALA A 276 -3.78 2.86 5.83
N THR A 277 -2.73 2.31 5.22
CA THR A 277 -1.69 1.55 5.91
C THR A 277 -0.48 2.37 6.35
N ILE A 278 -0.33 3.62 5.89
CA ILE A 278 0.81 4.50 6.26
C ILE A 278 1.09 4.47 7.78
N PRO A 279 0.09 4.61 8.67
CA PRO A 279 0.35 4.58 10.10
C PRO A 279 0.97 3.27 10.58
N VAL A 280 0.47 2.15 10.09
CA VAL A 280 0.94 0.81 10.46
C VAL A 280 2.34 0.54 9.93
N THR A 281 2.58 0.95 8.68
CA THR A 281 3.88 0.80 8.03
C THR A 281 4.95 1.65 8.72
N MET A 282 4.63 2.88 9.12
CA MET A 282 5.54 3.76 9.84
C MET A 282 5.85 3.25 11.26
N GLU A 283 4.83 2.80 11.99
CA GLU A 283 4.99 2.15 13.30
C GLU A 283 5.91 0.93 13.19
N THR A 284 5.67 0.07 12.20
CA THR A 284 6.48 -1.13 11.94
C THR A 284 7.92 -0.75 11.60
N ALA A 285 8.14 0.21 10.69
CA ALA A 285 9.48 0.65 10.31
C ALA A 285 10.26 1.21 11.52
N LYS A 286 9.61 2.04 12.34
CA LYS A 286 10.25 2.67 13.51
C LYS A 286 10.48 1.67 14.65
N HIS A 287 9.41 1.03 15.13
CA HIS A 287 9.43 0.25 16.36
C HIS A 287 9.79 -1.23 16.16
N ARG A 288 9.48 -1.83 15.01
CA ARG A 288 9.85 -3.22 14.73
C ARG A 288 11.20 -3.29 14.01
N MET A 289 11.45 -2.43 13.02
CA MET A 289 12.65 -2.51 12.18
C MET A 289 13.82 -1.63 12.64
N GLY A 290 13.59 -0.66 13.53
CA GLY A 290 14.64 0.23 14.04
C GLY A 290 15.07 1.31 13.06
N VAL A 291 14.18 1.70 12.14
CA VAL A 291 14.43 2.83 11.21
C VAL A 291 14.19 4.14 11.94
N ASP A 292 15.13 5.08 11.82
CA ASP A 292 14.96 6.43 12.34
C ASP A 292 13.77 7.15 11.70
N ASN A 293 13.01 7.89 12.51
CA ASN A 293 11.82 8.62 12.05
C ASN A 293 12.12 9.57 10.89
N ARG A 294 13.33 10.15 10.82
CA ARG A 294 13.75 11.02 9.71
C ARG A 294 13.73 10.34 8.34
N ILE A 295 13.84 9.00 8.30
CA ILE A 295 13.75 8.22 7.08
C ILE A 295 12.33 7.72 6.88
N SER A 296 11.76 7.04 7.87
CA SER A 296 10.46 6.37 7.73
C SER A 296 9.32 7.36 7.48
N SER A 297 9.35 8.54 8.10
CA SER A 297 8.32 9.56 7.88
C SER A 297 8.31 10.17 6.49
N PHE A 298 9.43 10.07 5.76
CA PHE A 298 9.53 10.53 4.39
C PHE A 298 9.30 9.42 3.37
N THR A 299 10.03 8.32 3.53
CA THR A 299 10.07 7.22 2.55
C THR A 299 8.76 6.46 2.45
N VAL A 300 8.08 6.21 3.58
CA VAL A 300 6.81 5.45 3.60
C VAL A 300 5.65 6.25 2.98
N PRO A 301 5.37 7.52 3.37
CA PRO A 301 4.29 8.27 2.73
C PRO A 301 4.54 8.57 1.25
N LEU A 302 5.80 8.81 0.87
CA LEU A 302 6.17 8.96 -0.53
C LEU A 302 5.93 7.64 -1.29
N GLY A 303 6.35 6.51 -0.73
CA GLY A 303 6.15 5.17 -1.28
C GLY A 303 4.68 4.86 -1.55
N ALA A 304 3.79 5.14 -0.58
CA ALA A 304 2.35 4.93 -0.74
C ALA A 304 1.71 5.66 -1.95
N THR A 305 2.39 6.65 -2.54
CA THR A 305 1.94 7.42 -3.71
C THR A 305 2.78 7.23 -4.98
N VAL A 306 4.01 6.71 -4.85
CA VAL A 306 4.98 6.59 -5.96
C VAL A 306 5.33 5.13 -6.24
N ASN A 307 5.50 4.33 -5.18
CA ASN A 307 5.90 2.93 -5.25
C ASN A 307 4.67 2.03 -5.44
N MET A 308 4.16 2.00 -6.67
CA MET A 308 3.02 1.16 -7.03
C MET A 308 3.42 -0.05 -7.87
N ASP A 309 4.48 -0.75 -7.48
CA ASP A 309 4.98 -1.98 -8.13
C ASP A 309 3.88 -3.01 -8.40
N GLY A 310 3.02 -3.29 -7.42
CA GLY A 310 1.90 -4.21 -7.56
C GLY A 310 0.86 -3.72 -8.57
N THR A 311 0.62 -2.41 -8.65
CA THR A 311 -0.25 -1.81 -9.67
C THR A 311 0.39 -1.94 -11.05
N ALA A 312 1.69 -1.67 -11.16
CA ALA A 312 2.44 -1.83 -12.41
C ALA A 312 2.47 -3.29 -12.87
N ILE A 313 2.56 -4.25 -11.94
CA ILE A 313 2.45 -5.68 -12.24
C ILE A 313 1.06 -6.02 -12.79
N MET A 314 -0.01 -5.54 -12.16
CA MET A 314 -1.35 -5.74 -12.72
C MET A 314 -1.48 -5.11 -14.09
N GLN A 315 -0.97 -3.91 -14.30
CA GLN A 315 -1.03 -3.25 -15.61
C GLN A 315 -0.30 -4.05 -16.68
N GLY A 316 0.89 -4.59 -16.37
CA GLY A 316 1.62 -5.45 -17.30
C GLY A 316 0.88 -6.74 -17.63
N VAL A 317 0.43 -7.49 -16.62
CA VAL A 317 -0.29 -8.76 -16.85
C VAL A 317 -1.64 -8.52 -17.54
N ALA A 318 -2.38 -7.48 -17.15
CA ALA A 318 -3.65 -7.10 -17.77
C ALA A 318 -3.48 -6.68 -19.23
N THR A 319 -2.42 -5.91 -19.55
CA THR A 319 -2.11 -5.52 -20.92
C THR A 319 -1.84 -6.77 -21.79
N ALA A 320 -1.02 -7.70 -21.31
CA ALA A 320 -0.77 -8.96 -22.02
C ALA A 320 -2.05 -9.79 -22.19
N PHE A 321 -2.85 -9.92 -21.13
CA PHE A 321 -4.12 -10.63 -21.15
C PHE A 321 -5.11 -10.05 -22.18
N ILE A 322 -5.32 -8.72 -22.16
CA ILE A 322 -6.25 -8.05 -23.06
C ILE A 322 -5.77 -8.15 -24.51
N ALA A 323 -4.47 -7.96 -24.76
CA ALA A 323 -3.91 -8.14 -26.09
C ALA A 323 -4.18 -9.56 -26.63
N GLN A 324 -3.95 -10.58 -25.82
CA GLN A 324 -4.20 -11.98 -26.20
C GLN A 324 -5.68 -12.29 -26.39
N ALA A 325 -6.56 -11.82 -25.50
CA ALA A 325 -7.99 -12.05 -25.59
C ALA A 325 -8.63 -11.42 -26.84
N PHE A 326 -8.10 -10.27 -27.29
CA PHE A 326 -8.53 -9.59 -28.51
C PHE A 326 -7.73 -9.97 -29.76
N ASN A 327 -6.80 -10.93 -29.66
CA ASN A 327 -5.88 -11.33 -30.74
C ASN A 327 -5.12 -10.14 -31.36
N ILE A 328 -4.66 -9.21 -30.51
CA ILE A 328 -3.82 -8.07 -30.89
C ILE A 328 -2.37 -8.42 -30.55
N ASP A 329 -1.50 -8.45 -31.56
CA ASP A 329 -0.08 -8.68 -31.36
C ASP A 329 0.61 -7.42 -30.85
N LEU A 330 1.29 -7.52 -29.71
CA LEU A 330 2.14 -6.45 -29.17
C LEU A 330 3.55 -6.58 -29.73
N SER A 331 4.03 -5.51 -30.35
CA SER A 331 5.43 -5.41 -30.78
C SER A 331 6.36 -5.14 -29.60
N MET A 332 7.67 -5.30 -29.80
CA MET A 332 8.66 -4.89 -28.79
C MET A 332 8.56 -3.40 -28.44
N GLY A 333 8.17 -2.55 -29.42
CA GLY A 333 7.94 -1.13 -29.18
C GLY A 333 6.76 -0.89 -28.24
N ASP A 334 5.69 -1.67 -28.36
CA ASP A 334 4.51 -1.56 -27.49
C ASP A 334 4.84 -1.99 -26.06
N TYR A 335 5.62 -3.06 -25.89
CA TYR A 335 6.12 -3.45 -24.56
C TYR A 335 6.95 -2.34 -23.91
N MET A 336 7.85 -1.70 -24.66
CA MET A 336 8.63 -0.57 -24.13
C MET A 336 7.76 0.62 -23.76
N MET A 337 6.75 0.95 -24.57
CA MET A 337 5.79 2.00 -24.25
C MET A 337 5.01 1.68 -22.97
N VAL A 338 4.52 0.45 -22.81
CA VAL A 338 3.82 0.01 -21.60
C VAL A 338 4.72 0.14 -20.37
N ILE A 339 5.97 -0.30 -20.44
CA ILE A 339 6.95 -0.18 -19.34
C ILE A 339 7.13 1.28 -18.95
N MET A 340 7.41 2.16 -19.91
CA MET A 340 7.64 3.58 -19.64
C MET A 340 6.38 4.25 -19.06
N THR A 341 5.24 4.03 -19.69
CA THR A 341 3.98 4.68 -19.30
C THR A 341 3.51 4.22 -17.96
N ALA A 342 3.47 2.92 -17.69
CA ALA A 342 3.05 2.41 -16.39
C ALA A 342 4.02 2.84 -15.28
N THR A 343 5.33 2.87 -15.55
CA THR A 343 6.32 3.35 -14.58
C THR A 343 6.09 4.82 -14.26
N LEU A 344 5.84 5.67 -15.26
CA LEU A 344 5.55 7.09 -15.04
C LEU A 344 4.17 7.31 -14.41
N ALA A 345 3.17 6.56 -14.84
CA ALA A 345 1.81 6.59 -14.32
C ALA A 345 1.75 6.19 -12.85
N SER A 346 2.62 5.28 -12.40
CA SER A 346 2.70 4.90 -10.99
C SER A 346 3.02 6.09 -10.07
N ILE A 347 3.71 7.12 -10.60
CA ILE A 347 4.06 8.33 -9.86
C ILE A 347 2.82 9.22 -9.71
N GLY A 348 2.42 9.48 -8.47
CA GLY A 348 1.29 10.38 -8.19
C GLY A 348 -0.07 9.71 -8.33
N THR A 349 -0.11 8.39 -8.55
CA THR A 349 -1.35 7.63 -8.40
C THR A 349 -1.77 7.65 -6.92
N ALA A 350 -3.06 7.81 -6.64
CA ALA A 350 -3.55 7.76 -5.27
C ALA A 350 -3.57 6.30 -4.77
N GLY A 351 -3.00 6.04 -3.58
CA GLY A 351 -2.99 4.72 -2.92
C GLY A 351 -4.35 4.30 -2.33
N VAL A 352 -5.43 4.43 -3.10
CA VAL A 352 -6.81 4.11 -2.71
C VAL A 352 -7.41 3.03 -3.62
N PRO A 353 -8.40 2.25 -3.15
CA PRO A 353 -8.93 1.12 -3.89
C PRO A 353 -9.48 1.50 -5.28
N GLY A 354 -9.24 0.65 -6.27
CA GLY A 354 -9.80 0.78 -7.63
C GLY A 354 -9.11 1.79 -8.55
N VAL A 355 -8.18 2.62 -8.07
CA VAL A 355 -7.46 3.58 -8.92
C VAL A 355 -6.56 2.89 -9.95
N GLY A 356 -6.06 1.69 -9.65
CA GLY A 356 -5.24 0.90 -10.58
C GLY A 356 -5.93 0.63 -11.93
N LEU A 357 -7.25 0.40 -11.93
CA LEU A 357 -8.02 0.17 -13.16
C LEU A 357 -8.19 1.44 -14.00
N VAL A 358 -8.26 2.60 -13.36
CA VAL A 358 -8.29 3.90 -14.06
C VAL A 358 -6.96 4.13 -14.77
N MET A 359 -5.84 3.84 -14.10
CA MET A 359 -4.51 3.99 -14.68
C MET A 359 -4.23 2.96 -15.78
N LEU A 360 -4.80 1.75 -15.67
CA LEU A 360 -4.72 0.74 -16.74
C LEU A 360 -5.30 1.28 -18.06
N ALA A 361 -6.40 2.03 -18.01
CA ALA A 361 -7.01 2.59 -19.21
C ALA A 361 -6.06 3.54 -19.97
N MET A 362 -5.22 4.30 -19.25
CA MET A 362 -4.17 5.11 -19.87
C MET A 362 -3.15 4.23 -20.60
N VAL A 363 -2.68 3.17 -19.95
CA VAL A 363 -1.68 2.23 -20.50
C VAL A 363 -2.21 1.55 -21.76
N LEU A 364 -3.46 1.05 -21.73
CA LEU A 364 -4.08 0.37 -22.87
C LEU A 364 -4.26 1.31 -24.07
N ASN A 365 -4.77 2.53 -23.84
CA ASN A 365 -4.99 3.50 -24.91
C ASN A 365 -3.68 3.83 -25.65
N GLN A 366 -2.57 3.93 -24.93
CA GLN A 366 -1.28 4.25 -25.52
C GLN A 366 -0.74 3.19 -26.49
N VAL A 367 -1.09 1.92 -26.28
CA VAL A 367 -0.76 0.82 -27.20
C VAL A 367 -1.93 0.40 -28.09
N GLY A 368 -3.01 1.21 -28.13
CA GLY A 368 -4.16 0.98 -28.99
C GLY A 368 -5.03 -0.23 -28.60
N LEU A 369 -4.97 -0.67 -27.34
CA LEU A 369 -5.77 -1.79 -26.85
C LEU A 369 -7.18 -1.33 -26.42
N PRO A 370 -8.21 -2.17 -26.62
CA PRO A 370 -9.60 -1.85 -26.28
C PRO A 370 -9.79 -1.74 -24.77
N LEU A 371 -10.42 -0.64 -24.33
CA LEU A 371 -10.68 -0.38 -22.91
C LEU A 371 -11.75 -1.30 -22.34
N GLU A 372 -12.60 -1.86 -23.21
CA GLU A 372 -13.65 -2.80 -22.85
C GLU A 372 -13.06 -4.08 -22.22
N GLY A 373 -11.79 -4.40 -22.50
CA GLY A 373 -11.06 -5.49 -21.84
C GLY A 373 -10.89 -5.30 -20.31
N ILE A 374 -10.97 -4.06 -19.81
CA ILE A 374 -10.92 -3.78 -18.36
C ILE A 374 -12.15 -4.34 -17.65
N ALA A 375 -13.32 -4.31 -18.30
CA ALA A 375 -14.56 -4.84 -17.72
C ALA A 375 -14.46 -6.35 -17.43
N LEU A 376 -13.66 -7.08 -18.21
CA LEU A 376 -13.44 -8.51 -18.03
C LEU A 376 -12.74 -8.80 -16.69
N ILE A 377 -11.65 -8.09 -16.40
CA ILE A 377 -10.84 -8.34 -15.21
C ILE A 377 -11.38 -7.67 -13.93
N MET A 378 -12.26 -6.68 -14.06
CA MET A 378 -12.83 -5.92 -12.93
C MET A 378 -13.51 -6.84 -11.90
N GLY A 379 -14.13 -7.94 -12.35
CA GLY A 379 -14.82 -8.89 -11.47
C GLY A 379 -13.89 -9.62 -10.49
N VAL A 380 -12.63 -9.83 -10.86
CA VAL A 380 -11.61 -10.49 -10.01
C VAL A 380 -10.62 -9.51 -9.39
N ASP A 381 -10.59 -8.26 -9.86
CA ASP A 381 -9.64 -7.23 -9.44
C ASP A 381 -9.67 -7.02 -7.93
N ARG A 382 -10.84 -7.09 -7.29
CA ARG A 382 -10.97 -6.83 -5.85
C ARG A 382 -10.05 -7.71 -5.00
N LEU A 383 -9.89 -8.99 -5.35
CA LEU A 383 -9.00 -9.92 -4.64
C LEU A 383 -7.53 -9.63 -4.95
N LEU A 384 -7.23 -9.34 -6.21
CA LEU A 384 -5.88 -9.07 -6.67
C LEU A 384 -5.37 -7.75 -6.08
N ASP A 385 -6.24 -6.76 -5.91
CA ASP A 385 -5.96 -5.46 -5.28
C ASP A 385 -5.41 -5.58 -3.87
N MET A 386 -5.91 -6.56 -3.12
CA MET A 386 -5.44 -6.87 -1.77
C MET A 386 -3.98 -7.34 -1.80
N ILE A 387 -3.66 -8.25 -2.72
CA ILE A 387 -2.28 -8.74 -2.91
C ILE A 387 -1.38 -7.60 -3.39
N ARG A 388 -1.84 -6.79 -4.37
CA ARG A 388 -1.09 -5.62 -4.86
C ARG A 388 -0.70 -4.68 -3.74
N THR A 389 -1.67 -4.33 -2.89
CA THR A 389 -1.46 -3.39 -1.78
C THR A 389 -0.44 -3.95 -0.80
N ALA A 390 -0.55 -5.24 -0.45
CA ALA A 390 0.41 -5.92 0.41
C ALA A 390 1.84 -5.91 -0.18
N VAL A 391 1.98 -6.12 -1.49
CA VAL A 391 3.28 -6.01 -2.18
C VAL A 391 3.81 -4.58 -2.15
N ASN A 392 3.00 -3.57 -2.47
CA ASN A 392 3.42 -2.16 -2.47
C ASN A 392 4.02 -1.74 -1.12
N ILE A 393 3.32 -1.99 -0.02
CA ILE A 393 3.80 -1.59 1.31
C ILE A 393 5.03 -2.39 1.78
N THR A 394 5.20 -3.61 1.24
CA THR A 394 6.41 -4.41 1.45
C THR A 394 7.59 -3.77 0.73
N GLY A 395 7.38 -3.27 -0.48
CA GLY A 395 8.36 -2.47 -1.22
C GLY A 395 8.71 -1.18 -0.49
N ASP A 396 7.71 -0.45 0.02
CA ASP A 396 7.91 0.79 0.79
C ASP A 396 8.85 0.54 1.96
N SER A 397 8.59 -0.52 2.72
CA SER A 397 9.38 -0.88 3.90
C SER A 397 10.77 -1.40 3.53
N ALA A 398 10.90 -2.16 2.44
CA ALA A 398 12.20 -2.64 1.96
C ALA A 398 13.11 -1.48 1.55
N VAL A 399 12.59 -0.54 0.75
CA VAL A 399 13.31 0.67 0.35
C VAL A 399 13.62 1.55 1.55
N THR A 400 12.67 1.71 2.48
CA THR A 400 12.87 2.44 3.73
C THR A 400 14.07 1.89 4.53
N VAL A 401 14.16 0.57 4.70
CA VAL A 401 15.28 -0.08 5.40
C VAL A 401 16.59 0.06 4.64
N ILE A 402 16.59 -0.09 3.31
CA ILE A 402 17.78 0.07 2.47
C ILE A 402 18.33 1.50 2.57
N VAL A 403 17.46 2.49 2.41
CA VAL A 403 17.83 3.90 2.52
C VAL A 403 18.34 4.19 3.92
N ALA A 404 17.64 3.74 4.97
CA ALA A 404 18.06 3.93 6.36
C ALA A 404 19.45 3.34 6.64
N LYS A 405 19.71 2.11 6.20
CA LYS A 405 21.03 1.47 6.32
C LYS A 405 22.11 2.28 5.59
N SER A 406 21.82 2.75 4.38
CA SER A 406 22.77 3.54 3.58
C SER A 406 23.08 4.92 4.17
N GLU A 407 22.21 5.43 5.04
CA GLU A 407 22.32 6.74 5.70
C GLU A 407 22.79 6.62 7.17
N GLY A 408 23.14 5.41 7.62
CA GLY A 408 23.53 5.15 9.02
C GLY A 408 22.40 5.43 10.02
N ALA A 409 21.15 5.27 9.59
CA ALA A 409 19.93 5.61 10.31
C ALA A 409 19.10 4.37 10.69
N LEU A 410 19.76 3.22 10.81
CA LEU A 410 19.13 1.93 11.13
C LEU A 410 19.78 1.33 12.38
N ASP A 411 18.96 1.03 13.38
CA ASP A 411 19.35 0.22 14.52
C ASP A 411 19.25 -1.27 14.16
N GLU A 412 20.40 -1.87 13.83
CA GLU A 412 20.48 -3.28 13.47
C GLU A 412 20.25 -4.23 14.65
N ALA A 413 20.54 -3.82 15.88
CA ALA A 413 20.24 -4.64 17.04
C ALA A 413 18.72 -4.78 17.17
N ARG A 414 18.00 -3.67 17.02
CA ARG A 414 16.54 -3.66 16.97
C ARG A 414 15.99 -4.43 15.78
N PHE A 415 16.58 -4.29 14.58
CA PHE A 415 16.18 -5.08 13.41
C PHE A 415 16.33 -6.60 13.65
N ASN A 416 17.41 -7.03 14.29
CA ASN A 416 17.69 -8.45 14.51
C ASN A 416 16.92 -9.06 15.70
N ASP A 417 16.39 -8.26 16.62
CA ASP A 417 15.53 -8.73 17.71
C ASP A 417 14.11 -9.08 17.20
N PRO A 418 13.68 -10.36 17.22
CA PRO A 418 12.34 -10.75 16.77
C PRO A 418 11.20 -10.15 17.59
N MET A 419 11.47 -9.72 18.84
CA MET A 419 10.48 -9.22 19.80
C MET A 419 10.46 -7.68 19.90
N ALA A 420 11.34 -6.98 19.17
CA ALA A 420 11.33 -5.52 19.10
C ALA A 420 9.93 -5.01 18.72
N GLY A 421 9.45 -3.90 19.28
CA GLY A 421 8.15 -3.29 18.91
C GLY A 421 6.92 -3.87 19.61
N VAL A 422 6.97 -5.13 20.07
CA VAL A 422 5.77 -5.82 20.60
C VAL A 422 5.24 -5.15 21.88
N ALA A 423 6.14 -4.64 22.74
CA ALA A 423 5.73 -3.94 23.96
C ALA A 423 5.12 -2.56 23.68
N GLU A 424 5.48 -1.92 22.57
CA GLU A 424 4.93 -0.61 22.18
C GLU A 424 3.53 -0.72 21.57
N GLU A 425 3.18 -1.89 21.03
CA GLU A 425 1.83 -2.25 20.56
C GLU A 425 0.86 -2.56 21.72
N GLU A 426 1.37 -2.93 22.90
CA GLU A 426 0.55 -3.15 24.11
C GLU A 426 0.18 -1.80 24.76
N VAL A 427 -1.04 -1.34 24.48
CA VAL A 427 -1.56 -0.12 25.11
C VAL A 427 -1.99 -0.42 26.55
N HIS A 428 -1.08 -0.23 27.49
CA HIS A 428 -1.44 -0.13 28.91
C HIS A 428 -2.03 1.25 29.18
N LEU A 429 -3.34 1.40 29.02
CA LEU A 429 -4.05 2.46 29.73
C LEU A 429 -3.90 2.15 31.21
N LYS A 430 -3.00 2.86 31.91
CA LYS A 430 -2.97 2.81 33.37
C LYS A 430 -4.40 3.09 33.83
N ARG A 431 -5.02 2.12 34.53
CA ARG A 431 -6.23 2.42 35.30
C ARG A 431 -5.83 3.58 36.19
N ALA A 432 -6.51 4.71 36.06
CA ALA A 432 -6.35 5.79 37.01
C ALA A 432 -6.59 5.17 38.39
N ASP A 433 -5.57 5.17 39.24
CA ASP A 433 -5.74 4.81 40.63
C ASP A 433 -6.80 5.75 41.19
N ALA A 434 -7.96 5.18 41.53
CA ALA A 434 -9.11 5.89 42.08
C ALA A 434 -8.86 6.30 43.52
#